data_AF-A0A965CS74-F1
#
_entry.id   AF-A0A965CS74-F1
#
_cell.length_a   1.000
_cell.length_b   1.000
_cell.length_c   1.000
_cell.angle_alpha   90.00
_cell.angle_beta   90.00
_cell.angle_gamma   90.00
#
_symmetry.space_group_name_H-M   'P 1'
#
loop_
_entity.id
_entity.type
_entity.pdbx_description
1 polymer ?
#
loop_
_entity_poly.entity_id
_entity_poly.type
_entity_poly.pdbx_seq_one_letter_code
_entity_poly.pdbx_strand_id
1 'polypeptide(L)'
;NVTLFFITSERIAGVDETMSTTTLKPIVEFKAGTDKVFDAIVSRDTFAMDSQNEESLHKGLHWKAVINIDPSTDTNFSDLESDLGFTVKILDPSGNEYSASDSASSMPKPEDDEGQELTARIDTITPVLSELSIASSNAGAESDPEKTGHLLAMEGDELTLYFKTSERVLGFDETSSKPGLKPEVEFISALTGEDKRFVAVVTRNNTDSDGGLEWKAVLDVNSSTHAELAELESDLGFLITVRDPSGNERELGFNAAGISSDSSQPTEAPAKMARVDLKAPEVERFAFTSSNAGLNNDDFGDTRLVRDGDTLTLSFQTSERLSTSLDVDGSREPLVHFLSGSDEIEASRITIQDGNTDGKSWKAELDIDESVAALEDKEGFFGFKITVFDKSGNERLVRFEDDGSGLTQIEPSGDNAFASVNQTGFRARFDTKHPEVEEIALTSTNSGENPDDFPNSRLVTNGDTLTLSFETSERISLQNDVDGSRKPIVSFFNGLDELPVSDENITLQSSDTDGTKWKAELLIDETLTSFQDEEGTLGFKVTVLDKVGNRRVIEFSDDGTYGDSFVSGL
;
A
#
# COMPACT_ATOMS: atom_id res chain seq x y z
N ASN A 1 16.63 12.48 -48.89
CA ASN A 1 16.84 12.58 -50.36
C ASN A 1 18.06 11.74 -50.72
N VAL A 2 18.14 11.20 -51.93
CA VAL A 2 19.33 10.48 -52.44
C VAL A 2 19.90 11.27 -53.60
N THR A 3 21.21 11.45 -53.61
CA THR A 3 21.91 12.19 -54.68
C THR A 3 22.94 11.28 -55.33
N LEU A 4 22.86 11.13 -56.64
CA LEU A 4 23.87 10.48 -57.47
C LEU A 4 24.70 11.56 -58.16
N PHE A 5 26.00 11.59 -57.86
CA PHE A 5 26.98 12.39 -58.57
C PHE A 5 27.62 11.56 -59.68
N PHE A 6 27.78 12.12 -60.88
CA PHE A 6 28.42 11.44 -61.98
C PHE A 6 29.14 12.42 -62.91
N ILE A 7 30.18 11.90 -63.56
CA ILE A 7 31.02 12.63 -64.50
C ILE A 7 30.94 11.93 -65.85
N THR A 8 30.74 12.70 -66.92
CA THR A 8 30.79 12.19 -68.29
C THR A 8 32.17 12.40 -68.91
N SER A 9 32.59 11.49 -69.78
CA SER A 9 33.85 11.63 -70.53
C SER A 9 33.79 12.74 -71.60
N GLU A 10 32.59 13.08 -72.04
CA GLU A 10 32.32 14.10 -73.05
C GLU A 10 31.20 15.05 -72.59
N ARG A 11 31.13 16.24 -73.20
CA ARG A 11 30.10 17.22 -72.90
C ARG A 11 28.74 16.74 -73.40
N ILE A 12 27.68 17.00 -72.64
CA ILE A 12 26.31 16.67 -73.04
C ILE A 12 25.77 17.74 -73.99
N ALA A 13 24.97 17.33 -74.97
CA ALA A 13 24.30 18.21 -75.92
C ALA A 13 23.50 19.34 -75.24
N GLY A 14 23.43 20.54 -75.85
CA GLY A 14 22.53 21.63 -75.40
C GLY A 14 22.97 22.40 -74.13
N VAL A 15 24.21 22.20 -73.67
CA VAL A 15 24.76 22.82 -72.45
C VAL A 15 25.35 24.22 -72.68
N ASP A 16 25.71 24.61 -73.91
CA ASP A 16 26.34 25.92 -74.20
C ASP A 16 25.97 26.51 -75.59
N GLU A 17 24.89 26.04 -76.21
CA GLU A 17 24.47 26.54 -77.52
C GLU A 17 23.46 27.68 -77.37
N THR A 18 23.88 28.89 -77.72
CA THR A 18 23.11 30.14 -77.59
C THR A 18 21.83 30.22 -78.44
N MET A 19 21.40 29.14 -79.11
CA MET A 19 20.22 29.13 -79.99
C MET A 19 19.53 27.75 -80.05
N SER A 20 19.12 27.18 -78.92
CA SER A 20 18.17 26.05 -78.91
C SER A 20 17.22 26.14 -77.73
N THR A 21 15.91 26.11 -78.00
CA THR A 21 14.83 26.21 -77.00
C THR A 21 14.62 24.92 -76.19
N THR A 22 15.52 23.94 -76.28
CA THR A 22 15.47 22.71 -75.50
C THR A 22 16.86 22.39 -74.94
N THR A 23 17.05 22.65 -73.66
CA THR A 23 18.24 22.20 -72.91
C THR A 23 18.17 20.68 -72.76
N LEU A 24 18.97 19.94 -73.53
CA LEU A 24 19.14 18.51 -73.34
C LEU A 24 19.95 18.30 -72.05
N LYS A 25 19.38 17.54 -71.12
CA LYS A 25 20.02 17.16 -69.85
C LYS A 25 20.12 15.64 -69.81
N PRO A 26 21.03 15.06 -69.01
CA PRO A 26 20.93 13.65 -68.66
C PRO A 26 19.52 13.34 -68.16
N ILE A 27 19.03 12.16 -68.52
CA ILE A 27 17.86 11.57 -67.91
C ILE A 27 18.40 10.51 -66.95
N VAL A 28 18.03 10.62 -65.68
CA VAL A 28 18.38 9.64 -64.67
C VAL A 28 17.10 9.13 -64.05
N GLU A 29 16.91 7.82 -64.07
CA GLU A 29 15.80 7.13 -63.46
C GLU A 29 16.32 6.26 -62.32
N PHE A 30 15.73 6.38 -61.15
CA PHE A 30 15.94 5.45 -60.04
C PHE A 30 14.87 4.36 -60.08
N LYS A 31 15.25 3.12 -59.75
CA LYS A 31 14.36 1.95 -59.80
C LYS A 31 14.37 1.26 -58.44
N ALA A 32 13.19 1.07 -57.87
CA ALA A 32 13.01 0.33 -56.63
C ALA A 32 12.05 -0.84 -56.85
N GLY A 33 12.41 -2.02 -56.37
CA GLY A 33 11.67 -3.26 -56.63
C GLY A 33 11.59 -3.59 -58.13
N THR A 34 10.54 -4.32 -58.51
CA THR A 34 10.35 -4.78 -59.89
C THR A 34 9.73 -3.72 -60.80
N ASP A 35 8.93 -2.80 -60.26
CA ASP A 35 7.99 -2.00 -61.05
C ASP A 35 7.97 -0.49 -60.73
N LYS A 36 8.67 -0.02 -59.69
CA LYS A 36 8.67 1.41 -59.33
C LYS A 36 9.86 2.12 -59.98
N VAL A 37 9.56 3.16 -60.76
CA VAL A 37 10.54 4.01 -61.45
C VAL A 37 10.31 5.46 -61.07
N PHE A 38 11.38 6.17 -60.71
CA PHE A 38 11.35 7.54 -60.24
C PHE A 38 12.28 8.41 -61.07
N ASP A 39 11.73 9.46 -61.68
CA ASP A 39 12.51 10.44 -62.42
C ASP A 39 13.32 11.32 -61.47
N ALA A 40 14.63 11.39 -61.68
CA ALA A 40 15.49 12.24 -60.88
C ALA A 40 15.46 13.69 -61.36
N ILE A 41 15.59 14.62 -60.41
CA ILE A 41 15.87 16.02 -60.72
C ILE A 41 17.36 16.15 -61.06
N VAL A 42 17.65 16.32 -62.35
CA VAL A 42 19.02 16.43 -62.85
C VAL A 42 19.46 17.89 -62.99
N SER A 43 20.61 18.22 -62.40
CA SER A 43 21.23 19.54 -62.45
C SER A 43 22.75 19.43 -62.56
N ARG A 44 23.40 20.53 -62.95
CA ARG A 44 24.87 20.57 -62.94
C ARG A 44 25.36 20.55 -61.51
N ASP A 45 26.44 19.81 -61.27
CA ASP A 45 27.15 19.93 -60.02
C ASP A 45 28.08 21.16 -60.07
N THR A 46 27.89 22.08 -59.13
CA THR A 46 28.63 23.36 -59.05
C THR A 46 29.66 23.37 -57.91
N PHE A 47 29.77 22.29 -57.14
CA PHE A 47 30.61 22.21 -55.95
C PHE A 47 31.93 21.44 -56.14
N ALA A 48 32.18 20.83 -57.30
CA ALA A 48 33.45 20.18 -57.59
C ALA A 48 34.60 21.22 -57.66
N MET A 49 35.34 21.37 -56.57
CA MET A 49 36.59 22.14 -56.52
C MET A 49 37.72 21.27 -57.08
N ASP A 50 38.17 21.55 -58.30
CA ASP A 50 39.49 21.07 -58.74
C ASP A 50 40.55 22.03 -58.16
N SER A 51 41.48 21.48 -57.36
CA SER A 51 42.61 22.23 -56.81
C SER A 51 43.71 22.50 -57.84
N GLN A 52 43.54 22.04 -59.08
CA GLN A 52 44.48 22.28 -60.18
C GLN A 52 43.77 22.83 -61.42
N ASN A 53 43.57 24.15 -61.41
CA ASN A 53 43.39 25.09 -62.53
C ASN A 53 42.10 25.92 -62.45
N GLU A 54 42.24 27.24 -62.35
CA GLU A 54 41.16 28.23 -62.48
C GLU A 54 40.68 28.42 -63.94
N GLU A 55 40.77 27.41 -64.80
CA GLU A 55 39.99 27.39 -66.04
C GLU A 55 38.63 26.76 -65.73
N SER A 56 37.71 27.64 -65.33
CA SER A 56 36.24 27.49 -65.34
C SER A 56 35.75 26.07 -65.66
N LEU A 57 35.26 25.37 -64.63
CA LEU A 57 34.46 24.13 -64.65
C LEU A 57 34.28 23.57 -66.06
N HIS A 58 34.74 22.35 -66.36
CA HIS A 58 34.36 21.68 -67.61
C HIS A 58 32.82 21.74 -67.79
N LYS A 59 32.34 22.73 -68.55
CA LYS A 59 30.93 23.11 -68.62
C LYS A 59 30.18 21.92 -69.20
N GLY A 60 29.44 21.20 -68.36
CA GLY A 60 28.60 20.07 -68.76
C GLY A 60 29.20 18.67 -68.61
N LEU A 61 30.28 18.48 -67.84
CA LEU A 61 30.77 17.12 -67.50
C LEU A 61 30.27 16.62 -66.14
N HIS A 62 30.13 17.50 -65.16
CA HIS A 62 29.74 17.12 -63.79
C HIS A 62 28.25 17.34 -63.57
N TRP A 63 27.57 16.28 -63.11
CA TRP A 63 26.14 16.27 -62.93
C TRP A 63 25.77 15.67 -61.60
N LYS A 64 24.63 16.14 -61.06
CA LYS A 64 23.97 15.52 -59.93
C LYS A 64 22.52 15.22 -60.27
N ALA A 65 22.08 14.03 -59.90
CA ALA A 65 20.70 13.57 -60.01
C ALA A 65 20.17 13.36 -58.59
N VAL A 66 19.06 14.03 -58.26
CA VAL A 66 18.48 14.00 -56.91
C VAL A 66 17.08 13.40 -56.97
N ILE A 67 16.81 12.43 -56.09
CA ILE A 67 15.47 11.94 -55.81
C ILE A 67 15.06 12.37 -54.38
N ASN A 68 13.88 12.97 -54.28
CA ASN A 68 13.27 13.31 -53.00
C ASN A 68 12.35 12.17 -52.60
N ILE A 69 12.70 11.48 -51.52
CA ILE A 69 11.91 10.38 -50.96
C ILE A 69 10.97 11.01 -49.95
N ASP A 70 9.68 11.02 -50.26
CA ASP A 70 8.64 11.56 -49.39
C ASP A 70 7.32 10.80 -49.63
N PRO A 71 6.97 9.83 -48.77
CA PRO A 71 5.74 9.04 -48.90
C PRO A 71 4.47 9.87 -48.69
N SER A 72 4.56 11.10 -48.15
CA SER A 72 3.40 11.97 -47.97
C SER A 72 3.00 12.71 -49.26
N THR A 73 3.94 12.91 -50.17
CA THR A 73 3.70 13.60 -51.45
C THR A 73 3.71 12.66 -52.65
N ASP A 74 4.35 11.49 -52.56
CA ASP A 74 4.32 10.43 -53.56
C ASP A 74 4.09 9.06 -52.92
N THR A 75 2.89 8.51 -53.11
CA THR A 75 2.46 7.21 -52.55
C THR A 75 3.26 6.03 -53.10
N ASN A 76 4.03 6.20 -54.18
CA ASN A 76 4.95 5.16 -54.63
C ASN A 76 6.07 4.88 -53.62
N PHE A 77 6.36 5.83 -52.72
CA PHE A 77 7.27 5.58 -51.60
C PHE A 77 6.58 5.01 -50.37
N SER A 78 5.25 4.86 -50.32
CA SER A 78 4.58 4.25 -49.16
C SER A 78 4.91 2.76 -49.05
N ASP A 79 5.20 2.31 -47.83
CA ASP A 79 5.53 0.92 -47.48
C ASP A 79 6.58 0.29 -48.42
N LEU A 80 7.64 1.05 -48.72
CA LEU A 80 8.67 0.67 -49.67
C LEU A 80 9.98 0.37 -48.96
N GLU A 81 10.36 -0.91 -48.97
CA GLU A 81 11.69 -1.37 -48.59
C GLU A 81 12.33 -2.09 -49.80
N SER A 82 13.38 -1.50 -50.38
CA SER A 82 14.06 -2.07 -51.55
C SER A 82 15.44 -1.46 -51.78
N ASP A 83 16.35 -2.26 -52.33
CA ASP A 83 17.57 -1.73 -52.94
C ASP A 83 17.20 -0.83 -54.13
N LEU A 84 17.96 0.25 -54.32
CA LEU A 84 17.72 1.30 -55.29
C LEU A 84 18.73 1.17 -56.43
N GLY A 85 18.26 0.70 -57.59
CA GLY A 85 19.01 0.75 -58.84
C GLY A 85 18.86 2.10 -59.53
N PHE A 86 19.67 2.33 -60.56
CA PHE A 86 19.53 3.52 -61.40
C PHE A 86 19.88 3.25 -62.85
N THR A 87 19.34 4.07 -63.76
CA THR A 87 19.69 4.11 -65.18
C THR A 87 20.05 5.53 -65.56
N VAL A 88 21.19 5.70 -66.22
CA VAL A 88 21.62 7.01 -66.75
C VAL A 88 21.53 6.96 -68.27
N LYS A 89 20.91 7.98 -68.85
CA LYS A 89 20.81 8.18 -70.29
C LYS A 89 21.33 9.58 -70.64
N ILE A 90 22.35 9.64 -71.51
CA ILE A 90 22.99 10.87 -71.96
C ILE A 90 23.09 10.91 -73.48
N LEU A 91 23.15 12.12 -74.04
CA LEU A 91 23.42 12.37 -75.45
C LEU A 91 24.65 13.26 -75.61
N ASP A 92 25.57 12.85 -76.46
CA ASP A 92 26.70 13.68 -76.87
C ASP A 92 26.23 14.81 -77.83
N PRO A 93 27.07 15.83 -78.13
CA PRO A 93 26.67 16.94 -78.99
C PRO A 93 26.46 16.52 -80.47
N SER A 94 26.93 15.33 -80.86
CA SER A 94 26.70 14.74 -82.18
C SER A 94 25.39 13.96 -82.26
N GLY A 95 24.68 13.81 -81.14
CA GLY A 95 23.42 13.08 -81.02
C GLY A 95 23.58 11.58 -80.75
N ASN A 96 24.78 11.08 -80.41
CA ASN A 96 24.96 9.69 -80.00
C ASN A 96 24.43 9.49 -78.59
N GLU A 97 23.68 8.41 -78.39
CA GLU A 97 23.07 8.07 -77.11
C GLU A 97 23.91 7.04 -76.36
N TYR A 98 24.15 7.30 -75.08
CA TYR A 98 24.61 6.31 -74.12
C TYR A 98 23.53 6.07 -73.07
N SER A 99 23.23 4.80 -72.81
CA SER A 99 22.32 4.40 -71.75
C SER A 99 22.84 3.14 -71.06
N ALA A 100 22.96 3.20 -69.74
CA ALA A 100 23.39 2.06 -68.93
C ALA A 100 22.69 2.08 -67.58
N SER A 101 22.47 0.87 -67.03
CA SER A 101 22.05 0.68 -65.64
C SER A 101 23.27 0.53 -64.73
N ASP A 102 23.06 0.69 -63.44
CA ASP A 102 24.01 0.41 -62.35
C ASP A 102 24.54 -1.04 -62.33
N SER A 103 23.82 -1.96 -62.97
CA SER A 103 24.21 -3.36 -63.15
C SER A 103 25.01 -3.65 -64.43
N ALA A 104 25.09 -2.68 -65.36
CA ALA A 104 25.84 -2.86 -66.60
C ALA A 104 27.34 -2.79 -66.34
N SER A 105 28.14 -3.66 -66.98
CA SER A 105 29.61 -3.64 -66.86
C SER A 105 30.25 -2.37 -67.40
N SER A 106 29.52 -1.56 -68.17
CA SER A 106 29.96 -0.26 -68.68
C SER A 106 29.71 0.89 -67.70
N MET A 107 28.94 0.68 -66.63
CA MET A 107 28.66 1.69 -65.63
C MET A 107 29.60 1.53 -64.42
N PRO A 108 30.35 2.57 -64.02
CA PRO A 108 31.10 2.52 -62.78
C PRO A 108 30.15 2.44 -61.58
N LYS A 109 30.58 1.77 -60.51
CA LYS A 109 29.84 1.74 -59.25
C LYS A 109 30.00 3.09 -58.53
N PRO A 110 28.97 3.60 -57.85
CA PRO A 110 29.14 4.71 -56.93
C PRO A 110 30.15 4.31 -55.85
N GLU A 111 31.05 5.21 -55.49
CA GLU A 111 32.06 4.99 -54.45
C GLU A 111 32.01 6.14 -53.43
N ASP A 112 32.42 5.89 -52.19
CA ASP A 112 32.70 6.96 -51.22
C ASP A 112 34.08 7.59 -51.46
N ASP A 113 34.43 8.57 -50.62
CA ASP A 113 35.72 9.28 -50.70
C ASP A 113 36.94 8.37 -50.44
N GLU A 114 36.71 7.15 -49.93
CA GLU A 114 37.73 6.13 -49.66
C GLU A 114 37.82 5.07 -50.78
N GLY A 115 36.96 5.18 -51.81
CA GLY A 115 36.91 4.26 -52.95
C GLY A 115 36.13 2.98 -52.66
N GLN A 116 35.30 2.95 -51.61
CA GLN A 116 34.45 1.80 -51.31
C GLN A 116 33.17 1.86 -52.16
N GLU A 117 32.86 0.77 -52.88
CA GLU A 117 31.61 0.65 -53.64
C GLU A 117 30.39 0.80 -52.72
N LEU A 118 29.45 1.64 -53.15
CA LEU A 118 28.21 1.96 -52.45
C LEU A 118 26.99 1.46 -53.23
N THR A 119 26.00 1.02 -52.48
CA THR A 119 24.62 0.79 -52.95
C THR A 119 23.66 1.61 -52.10
N ALA A 120 22.58 2.11 -52.70
CA ALA A 120 21.50 2.76 -51.96
C ALA A 120 20.36 1.78 -51.72
N ARG A 121 19.74 1.85 -50.53
CA ARG A 121 18.49 1.16 -50.20
C ARG A 121 17.50 2.21 -49.73
N ILE A 122 16.26 2.10 -50.21
CA ILE A 122 15.14 2.89 -49.72
C ILE A 122 14.39 2.04 -48.71
N ASP A 123 14.04 2.68 -47.61
CA ASP A 123 13.22 2.10 -46.57
C ASP A 123 12.33 3.21 -46.01
N THR A 124 11.02 3.03 -46.16
CA THR A 124 9.99 3.95 -45.66
C THR A 124 9.00 3.24 -44.75
N ILE A 125 9.28 1.97 -44.40
CA ILE A 125 8.47 1.22 -43.46
C ILE A 125 8.78 1.74 -42.07
N THR A 126 7.75 2.02 -41.28
CA THR A 126 7.95 2.45 -39.89
C THR A 126 8.04 1.24 -38.97
N PRO A 127 8.94 1.25 -37.97
CA PRO A 127 9.11 0.11 -37.07
C PRO A 127 7.82 -0.17 -36.28
N VAL A 128 7.48 -1.45 -36.08
CA VAL A 128 6.38 -1.91 -35.21
C VAL A 128 6.92 -2.66 -33.99
N LEU A 129 6.05 -2.90 -33.00
CA LEU A 129 6.37 -3.80 -31.89
C LEU A 129 5.87 -5.20 -32.23
N SER A 130 6.51 -6.23 -31.68
CA SER A 130 6.13 -7.64 -31.89
C SER A 130 6.02 -8.47 -30.61
N GLU A 131 6.59 -8.01 -29.50
CA GLU A 131 6.50 -8.64 -28.18
C GLU A 131 6.47 -7.52 -27.13
N LEU A 132 5.60 -7.63 -26.13
CA LEU A 132 5.38 -6.60 -25.12
C LEU A 132 4.98 -7.23 -23.79
N SER A 133 5.70 -6.92 -22.72
CA SER A 133 5.34 -7.36 -21.36
C SER A 133 5.86 -6.39 -20.31
N ILE A 134 5.19 -6.35 -19.16
CA ILE A 134 5.59 -5.54 -18.01
C ILE A 134 5.86 -6.47 -16.84
N ALA A 135 6.88 -6.15 -16.06
CA ALA A 135 7.19 -6.76 -14.78
C ALA A 135 7.30 -5.68 -13.69
N SER A 136 6.98 -6.05 -12.46
CA SER A 136 7.22 -5.24 -11.26
C SER A 136 8.18 -5.99 -10.34
N SER A 137 9.08 -5.27 -9.66
CA SER A 137 9.92 -5.85 -8.61
C SER A 137 9.16 -6.12 -7.31
N ASN A 138 7.94 -5.62 -7.16
CA ASN A 138 7.16 -5.75 -5.94
C ASN A 138 6.81 -7.22 -5.67
N ALA A 139 7.17 -7.74 -4.50
CA ALA A 139 6.87 -9.12 -4.12
C ALA A 139 5.36 -9.43 -4.07
N GLY A 140 4.52 -8.41 -3.83
CA GLY A 140 3.06 -8.50 -3.82
C GLY A 140 2.39 -8.05 -5.12
N ALA A 141 3.14 -7.89 -6.22
CA ALA A 141 2.64 -7.24 -7.44
C ALA A 141 1.32 -7.82 -8.01
N GLU A 142 1.01 -9.08 -7.72
CA GLU A 142 -0.17 -9.78 -8.27
C GLU A 142 -1.31 -10.00 -7.28
N SER A 143 -1.21 -9.51 -6.04
CA SER A 143 -2.05 -9.98 -4.93
C SER A 143 -3.34 -9.17 -4.68
N ASP A 144 -3.64 -8.17 -5.53
CA ASP A 144 -4.87 -7.39 -5.44
C ASP A 144 -6.01 -7.95 -6.31
N PRO A 145 -7.06 -8.54 -5.71
CA PRO A 145 -8.21 -9.08 -6.43
C PRO A 145 -9.09 -8.01 -7.12
N GLU A 146 -8.99 -6.73 -6.73
CA GLU A 146 -9.72 -5.63 -7.37
C GLU A 146 -8.95 -5.07 -8.57
N LYS A 147 -7.65 -5.37 -8.67
CA LYS A 147 -6.74 -4.91 -9.72
C LYS A 147 -6.03 -6.06 -10.46
N THR A 148 -6.74 -7.16 -10.71
CA THR A 148 -6.19 -8.38 -11.37
C THR A 148 -5.50 -8.14 -12.73
N GLY A 149 -5.86 -7.07 -13.45
CA GLY A 149 -5.23 -6.67 -14.72
C GLY A 149 -4.00 -5.77 -14.58
N HIS A 150 -3.52 -5.51 -13.36
CA HIS A 150 -2.39 -4.61 -13.08
C HIS A 150 -1.36 -5.28 -12.18
N LEU A 151 -0.10 -4.89 -12.37
CA LEU A 151 1.01 -5.16 -11.47
C LEU A 151 1.20 -3.95 -10.57
N LEU A 152 1.23 -4.17 -9.25
CA LEU A 152 1.45 -3.11 -8.27
C LEU A 152 2.93 -2.76 -8.14
N ALA A 153 3.21 -1.50 -7.85
CA ALA A 153 4.51 -1.00 -7.44
C ALA A 153 4.34 0.13 -6.41
N MET A 154 5.21 0.13 -5.40
CA MET A 154 5.29 1.17 -4.37
C MET A 154 6.63 1.91 -4.44
N GLU A 155 6.85 2.86 -3.55
CA GLU A 155 8.13 3.60 -3.47
C GLU A 155 9.30 2.62 -3.27
N GLY A 156 10.32 2.73 -4.13
CA GLY A 156 11.51 1.90 -4.14
C GLY A 156 11.45 0.67 -5.06
N ASP A 157 10.31 0.41 -5.72
CA ASP A 157 10.18 -0.64 -6.72
C ASP A 157 10.64 -0.20 -8.11
N GLU A 158 10.88 -1.16 -9.00
CA GLU A 158 11.12 -0.97 -10.42
C GLU A 158 9.98 -1.55 -11.26
N LEU A 159 9.52 -0.77 -12.24
CA LEU A 159 8.65 -1.25 -13.32
C LEU A 159 9.49 -1.43 -14.58
N THR A 160 9.54 -2.66 -15.10
CA THR A 160 10.29 -2.99 -16.32
C THR A 160 9.37 -3.34 -17.46
N LEU A 161 9.42 -2.57 -18.54
CA LEU A 161 8.76 -2.85 -19.82
C LEU A 161 9.75 -3.55 -20.75
N TYR A 162 9.43 -4.77 -21.17
CA TYR A 162 10.16 -5.50 -22.20
C TYR A 162 9.43 -5.35 -23.53
N PHE A 163 10.18 -5.02 -24.58
CA PHE A 163 9.63 -4.89 -25.91
C PHE A 163 10.60 -5.30 -27.01
N LYS A 164 10.02 -5.68 -28.16
CA LYS A 164 10.77 -6.07 -29.36
C LYS A 164 10.31 -5.28 -30.58
N THR A 165 11.26 -4.71 -31.31
CA THR A 165 11.00 -3.99 -32.56
C THR A 165 11.06 -4.93 -33.76
N SER A 166 10.30 -4.63 -34.83
CA SER A 166 10.35 -5.39 -36.10
C SER A 166 11.69 -5.25 -36.82
N GLU A 167 12.40 -4.16 -36.55
CA GLU A 167 13.65 -3.79 -37.20
C GLU A 167 14.70 -3.37 -36.19
N ARG A 168 15.96 -3.47 -36.60
CA ARG A 168 17.09 -3.15 -35.74
C ARG A 168 17.11 -1.66 -35.42
N VAL A 169 17.15 -1.32 -34.15
CA VAL A 169 17.34 0.08 -33.73
C VAL A 169 18.82 0.34 -33.44
N LEU A 170 19.35 1.45 -33.99
CA LEU A 170 20.75 1.87 -33.79
C LEU A 170 20.91 2.78 -32.56
N GLY A 171 22.14 2.98 -32.07
CA GLY A 171 22.43 3.96 -31.00
C GLY A 171 22.94 3.39 -29.67
N PHE A 172 23.70 2.29 -29.70
CA PHE A 172 24.21 1.65 -28.48
C PHE A 172 25.64 2.05 -28.09
N ASP A 173 26.54 2.34 -29.03
CA ASP A 173 27.88 2.81 -28.67
C ASP A 173 27.91 4.33 -28.56
N GLU A 174 28.45 4.87 -27.46
CA GLU A 174 28.80 6.29 -27.34
C GLU A 174 29.79 6.74 -28.44
N THR A 175 30.37 5.79 -29.18
CA THR A 175 31.21 5.98 -30.37
C THR A 175 30.44 5.96 -31.70
N SER A 176 29.13 5.66 -31.69
CA SER A 176 28.30 5.71 -32.89
C SER A 176 28.12 7.16 -33.29
N SER A 177 28.28 7.45 -34.57
CA SER A 177 28.02 8.75 -35.15
C SER A 177 26.52 9.16 -35.10
N LYS A 178 25.63 8.35 -34.52
CA LYS A 178 24.17 8.56 -34.47
C LYS A 178 23.51 8.16 -33.12
N PRO A 179 23.80 8.85 -32.00
CA PRO A 179 23.19 8.57 -30.69
C PRO A 179 21.66 8.83 -30.63
N GLY A 180 21.11 9.64 -31.54
CA GLY A 180 19.68 10.01 -31.56
C GLY A 180 18.71 8.94 -32.10
N LEU A 181 19.15 7.69 -32.25
CA LEU A 181 18.31 6.57 -32.72
C LEU A 181 17.90 5.60 -31.61
N LYS A 182 18.39 5.79 -30.37
CA LYS A 182 18.03 4.97 -29.21
C LYS A 182 16.51 5.07 -28.95
N PRO A 183 15.81 3.98 -28.58
CA PRO A 183 14.41 4.08 -28.20
C PRO A 183 14.24 4.92 -26.93
N GLU A 184 13.16 5.68 -26.89
CA GLU A 184 12.74 6.47 -25.74
C GLU A 184 11.44 5.88 -25.20
N VAL A 185 11.32 5.78 -23.87
CA VAL A 185 10.12 5.23 -23.22
C VAL A 185 9.69 6.14 -22.10
N GLU A 186 8.40 6.45 -22.06
CA GLU A 186 7.75 7.19 -20.99
C GLU A 186 6.57 6.37 -20.45
N PHE A 187 6.48 6.22 -19.13
CA PHE A 187 5.25 5.77 -18.49
C PHE A 187 4.33 6.97 -18.30
N ILE A 188 3.02 6.78 -18.47
CA ILE A 188 2.05 7.87 -18.50
C ILE A 188 0.93 7.60 -17.50
N SER A 189 0.68 8.56 -16.62
CA SER A 189 -0.50 8.58 -15.75
C SER A 189 -1.47 9.64 -16.23
N ALA A 190 -2.64 9.23 -16.69
CA ALA A 190 -3.72 10.14 -17.07
C ALA A 190 -4.61 10.43 -15.85
N LEU A 191 -4.17 11.38 -15.02
CA LEU A 191 -5.02 11.95 -13.97
C LEU A 191 -5.88 13.05 -14.60
N THR A 192 -7.10 13.24 -14.09
CA THR A 192 -8.10 14.15 -14.65
C THR A 192 -7.54 15.55 -14.99
N GLY A 193 -7.16 15.76 -16.25
CA GLY A 193 -6.80 17.07 -16.81
C GLY A 193 -5.36 17.27 -17.29
N GLU A 194 -4.37 16.50 -16.81
CA GLU A 194 -2.96 16.57 -17.24
C GLU A 194 -2.28 15.19 -17.19
N ASP A 195 -1.61 14.82 -18.27
CA ASP A 195 -0.83 13.58 -18.36
C ASP A 195 0.53 13.78 -17.66
N LYS A 196 0.75 13.07 -16.55
CA LYS A 196 2.09 12.97 -15.94
C LYS A 196 2.92 11.94 -16.69
N ARG A 197 4.18 12.26 -16.98
CA ARG A 197 5.07 11.42 -17.80
C ARG A 197 6.37 11.12 -17.05
N PHE A 198 6.74 9.85 -17.02
CA PHE A 198 7.91 9.36 -16.30
C PHE A 198 8.87 8.69 -17.29
N VAL A 199 9.98 9.36 -17.59
CA VAL A 199 10.99 8.84 -18.50
C VAL A 199 11.65 7.60 -17.90
N ALA A 200 11.69 6.51 -18.65
CA ALA A 200 12.31 5.26 -18.27
C ALA A 200 13.73 5.13 -18.83
N VAL A 201 14.59 4.40 -18.12
CA VAL A 201 15.94 4.08 -18.56
C VAL A 201 15.89 2.89 -19.51
N VAL A 202 16.17 3.15 -20.79
CA VAL A 202 16.14 2.13 -21.84
C VAL A 202 17.52 1.47 -22.03
N THR A 203 17.56 0.14 -22.05
CA THR A 203 18.74 -0.69 -22.29
C THR A 203 18.40 -1.90 -23.17
N ARG A 204 19.40 -2.57 -23.75
CA ARG A 204 19.16 -3.84 -24.48
C ARG A 204 18.83 -4.95 -23.50
N ASN A 205 17.86 -5.79 -23.86
CA ASN A 205 17.46 -6.91 -23.03
C ASN A 205 18.47 -8.07 -23.09
N ASN A 206 19.10 -8.27 -24.26
CA ASN A 206 20.08 -9.34 -24.50
C ASN A 206 21.22 -8.82 -25.38
N THR A 207 22.47 -9.14 -25.04
CA THR A 207 23.66 -8.59 -25.71
C THR A 207 24.19 -9.45 -26.86
N ASP A 208 23.80 -10.73 -26.94
CA ASP A 208 24.62 -11.72 -27.65
C ASP A 208 23.97 -12.37 -28.89
N SER A 209 22.68 -12.14 -29.20
CA SER A 209 22.01 -12.82 -30.34
C SER A 209 21.05 -11.99 -31.21
N ASP A 210 20.40 -10.95 -30.69
CA ASP A 210 19.16 -10.44 -31.31
C ASP A 210 19.36 -9.20 -32.18
N GLY A 211 20.61 -8.84 -32.49
CA GLY A 211 20.95 -7.80 -33.46
C GLY A 211 20.47 -6.37 -33.12
N GLY A 212 19.98 -6.13 -31.90
CA GLY A 212 19.41 -4.83 -31.48
C GLY A 212 17.89 -4.71 -31.63
N LEU A 213 17.16 -5.84 -31.60
CA LEU A 213 15.70 -5.89 -31.66
C LEU A 213 15.02 -5.86 -30.29
N GLU A 214 15.69 -6.36 -29.25
CA GLU A 214 15.09 -6.56 -27.92
C GLU A 214 15.59 -5.55 -26.90
N TRP A 215 14.64 -4.91 -26.23
CA TRP A 215 14.86 -3.79 -25.34
C TRP A 215 14.10 -3.96 -24.03
N LYS A 216 14.65 -3.35 -22.98
CA LYS A 216 13.98 -3.18 -21.71
C LYS A 216 14.05 -1.72 -21.29
N ALA A 217 12.94 -1.19 -20.79
CA ALA A 217 12.84 0.14 -20.22
C ALA A 217 12.46 0.03 -18.74
N VAL A 218 13.26 0.63 -17.87
CA VAL A 218 13.07 0.55 -16.41
C VAL A 218 12.66 1.92 -15.88
N LEU A 219 11.50 1.99 -15.24
CA LEU A 219 11.10 3.11 -14.40
C LEU A 219 11.42 2.77 -12.95
N ASP A 220 12.26 3.58 -12.32
CA ASP A 220 12.49 3.57 -10.88
C ASP A 220 11.35 4.33 -10.20
N VAL A 221 10.53 3.63 -9.41
CA VAL A 221 9.38 4.20 -8.71
C VAL A 221 9.89 4.90 -7.46
N ASN A 222 10.42 6.10 -7.65
CA ASN A 222 11.03 6.87 -6.58
C ASN A 222 10.70 8.36 -6.71
N SER A 223 10.07 8.91 -5.68
CA SER A 223 9.69 10.33 -5.61
C SER A 223 10.88 11.30 -5.67
N SER A 224 12.09 10.86 -5.31
CA SER A 224 13.31 11.68 -5.39
C SER A 224 13.86 11.82 -6.81
N THR A 225 13.65 10.82 -7.66
CA THR A 225 14.03 10.85 -9.09
C THR A 225 12.89 11.39 -9.95
N HIS A 226 11.64 11.15 -9.54
CA HIS A 226 10.43 11.61 -10.19
C HIS A 226 9.48 12.30 -9.19
N ALA A 227 9.68 13.60 -8.95
CA ALA A 227 8.89 14.37 -7.97
C ALA A 227 7.36 14.28 -8.18
N GLU A 228 6.90 14.07 -9.41
CA GLU A 228 5.48 13.93 -9.75
C GLU A 228 4.85 12.59 -9.31
N LEU A 229 5.67 11.61 -8.89
CA LEU A 229 5.22 10.36 -8.27
C LEU A 229 4.79 10.53 -6.82
N ALA A 230 5.19 11.62 -6.14
CA ALA A 230 4.82 11.84 -4.74
C ALA A 230 3.29 11.77 -4.58
N GLU A 231 2.83 10.93 -3.66
CA GLU A 231 1.40 10.67 -3.39
C GLU A 231 0.61 10.15 -4.62
N LEU A 232 1.28 9.62 -5.65
CA LEU A 232 0.60 9.10 -6.83
C LEU A 232 -0.04 7.74 -6.52
N GLU A 233 -1.33 7.65 -6.79
CA GLU A 233 -2.09 6.40 -6.81
C GLU A 233 -2.84 6.29 -8.14
N SER A 234 -2.24 5.60 -9.13
CA SER A 234 -2.77 5.59 -10.50
C SER A 234 -2.35 4.38 -11.34
N ASP A 235 -3.22 4.00 -12.27
CA ASP A 235 -2.90 3.03 -13.31
C ASP A 235 -2.07 3.72 -14.40
N LEU A 236 -1.03 3.05 -14.88
CA LEU A 236 -0.06 3.59 -15.83
C LEU A 236 -0.23 2.98 -17.22
N GLY A 237 -0.23 3.85 -18.22
CA GLY A 237 0.09 3.52 -19.60
C GLY A 237 1.58 3.72 -19.89
N PHE A 238 1.97 3.58 -21.15
CA PHE A 238 3.31 3.89 -21.62
C PHE A 238 3.32 4.29 -23.09
N LEU A 239 4.39 4.97 -23.47
CA LEU A 239 4.69 5.45 -24.81
C LEU A 239 6.13 5.07 -25.14
N ILE A 240 6.32 4.53 -26.34
CA ILE A 240 7.60 4.09 -26.87
C ILE A 240 7.83 4.80 -28.19
N THR A 241 8.94 5.51 -28.28
CA THR A 241 9.37 6.19 -29.49
C THR A 241 10.57 5.47 -30.05
N VAL A 242 10.43 4.89 -31.25
CA VAL A 242 11.44 4.08 -31.93
C VAL A 242 11.84 4.71 -33.26
N ARG A 243 13.11 4.55 -33.64
CA ARG A 243 13.62 4.90 -34.97
C ARG A 243 14.36 3.71 -35.56
N ASP A 244 14.11 3.43 -36.83
CA ASP A 244 14.90 2.45 -37.57
C ASP A 244 16.28 3.03 -38.00
N PRO A 245 17.16 2.26 -38.68
CA PRO A 245 18.46 2.75 -39.16
C PRO A 245 18.36 3.85 -40.24
N SER A 246 17.24 3.88 -40.96
CA SER A 246 16.91 4.82 -42.03
C SER A 246 16.39 6.16 -41.48
N GLY A 247 16.04 6.19 -40.20
CA GLY A 247 15.49 7.34 -39.48
C GLY A 247 13.97 7.42 -39.50
N ASN A 248 13.26 6.37 -39.94
CA ASN A 248 11.80 6.35 -39.85
C ASN A 248 11.39 6.23 -38.39
N GLU A 249 10.62 7.21 -37.93
CA GLU A 249 10.19 7.35 -36.55
C GLU A 249 8.76 6.87 -36.39
N ARG A 250 8.51 6.15 -35.29
CA ARG A 250 7.16 5.83 -34.85
C ARG A 250 7.02 5.95 -33.34
N GLU A 251 5.92 6.55 -32.92
CA GLU A 251 5.48 6.63 -31.54
C GLU A 251 4.35 5.60 -31.33
N LEU A 252 4.53 4.73 -30.35
CA LEU A 252 3.70 3.55 -30.11
C LEU A 252 3.42 3.45 -28.61
N GLY A 253 2.17 3.37 -28.18
CA GLY A 253 1.86 3.33 -26.77
C GLY A 253 0.53 2.71 -26.46
N PHE A 254 0.32 2.40 -25.19
CA PHE A 254 -0.95 1.93 -24.65
C PHE A 254 -1.31 2.79 -23.44
N ASN A 255 -2.55 3.25 -23.37
CA ASN A 255 -3.02 3.93 -22.17
C ASN A 255 -3.21 2.93 -21.02
N ALA A 256 -3.55 3.44 -19.82
CA ALA A 256 -3.76 2.60 -18.64
C ALA A 256 -4.85 1.52 -18.80
N ALA A 257 -5.80 1.71 -19.74
CA ALA A 257 -6.82 0.72 -20.06
C ALA A 257 -6.38 -0.31 -21.13
N GLY A 258 -5.11 -0.28 -21.56
CA GLY A 258 -4.58 -1.16 -22.60
C GLY A 258 -5.04 -0.80 -24.02
N ILE A 259 -5.51 0.43 -24.25
CA ILE A 259 -5.91 0.88 -25.59
C ILE A 259 -4.71 1.50 -26.29
N SER A 260 -4.38 0.98 -27.48
CA SER A 260 -3.29 1.49 -28.31
C SER A 260 -3.53 2.95 -28.73
N SER A 261 -2.48 3.77 -28.69
CA SER A 261 -2.46 5.11 -29.28
C SER A 261 -2.43 5.06 -30.81
N ASP A 262 -2.00 3.94 -31.39
CA ASP A 262 -1.91 3.72 -32.84
C ASP A 262 -2.68 2.45 -33.22
N SER A 263 -3.81 2.62 -33.91
CA SER A 263 -4.66 1.50 -34.38
C SER A 263 -3.99 0.58 -35.41
N SER A 264 -2.88 1.01 -36.01
CA SER A 264 -2.13 0.22 -36.98
C SER A 264 -1.00 -0.60 -36.35
N GLN A 265 -0.82 -0.53 -35.02
CA GLN A 265 0.05 -1.42 -34.26
C GLN A 265 -0.54 -2.84 -34.25
N PRO A 266 0.15 -3.87 -34.78
CA PRO A 266 -0.33 -5.26 -34.75
C PRO A 266 -0.27 -5.92 -33.37
N THR A 267 0.59 -5.44 -32.47
CA THR A 267 0.79 -6.03 -31.14
C THR A 267 -0.30 -5.60 -30.16
N GLU A 268 -0.79 -6.55 -29.36
CA GLU A 268 -1.74 -6.29 -28.28
C GLU A 268 -1.04 -5.70 -27.05
N ALA A 269 -1.82 -5.09 -26.14
CA ALA A 269 -1.29 -4.62 -24.87
C ALA A 269 -0.72 -5.78 -24.03
N PRO A 270 0.20 -5.50 -23.09
CA PRO A 270 0.59 -6.47 -22.07
C PRO A 270 -0.61 -7.11 -21.39
N ALA A 271 -0.50 -8.38 -21.03
CA ALA A 271 -1.55 -9.08 -20.28
C ALA A 271 -1.91 -8.40 -18.95
N LYS A 272 -0.93 -7.72 -18.34
CA LYS A 272 -1.12 -6.84 -17.18
C LYS A 272 -0.45 -5.50 -17.43
N MET A 273 -1.16 -4.43 -17.10
CA MET A 273 -0.61 -3.07 -17.06
C MET A 273 0.08 -2.82 -15.72
N ALA A 274 0.63 -1.63 -15.50
CA ALA A 274 1.22 -1.26 -14.21
C ALA A 274 0.28 -0.34 -13.43
N ARG A 275 0.30 -0.42 -12.10
CA ARG A 275 -0.30 0.57 -11.20
C ARG A 275 0.77 0.97 -10.19
N VAL A 276 0.94 2.27 -10.02
CA VAL A 276 1.77 2.83 -8.96
C VAL A 276 0.85 3.31 -7.85
N ASP A 277 1.22 2.96 -6.64
CA ASP A 277 0.49 3.33 -5.44
C ASP A 277 1.51 3.64 -4.34
N LEU A 278 1.67 4.94 -4.09
CA LEU A 278 2.58 5.44 -3.05
C LEU A 278 1.83 5.86 -1.79
N LYS A 279 0.49 5.72 -1.76
CA LYS A 279 -0.31 6.28 -0.69
C LYS A 279 -0.52 5.22 0.38
N ALA A 280 0.16 5.38 1.52
CA ALA A 280 -0.05 4.46 2.64
C ALA A 280 -1.48 4.54 3.21
N PRO A 281 -2.06 3.41 3.62
CA PRO A 281 -3.44 3.32 4.10
C PRO A 281 -3.65 4.20 5.34
N GLU A 282 -4.87 4.69 5.52
CA GLU A 282 -5.25 5.49 6.70
C GLU A 282 -6.24 4.69 7.55
N VAL A 283 -6.02 4.61 8.87
CA VAL A 283 -7.02 4.07 9.82
C VAL A 283 -8.03 5.17 10.11
N GLU A 284 -9.10 5.26 9.32
CA GLU A 284 -10.05 6.36 9.41
C GLU A 284 -10.88 6.35 10.70
N ARG A 285 -11.24 5.15 11.17
CA ARG A 285 -12.20 4.98 12.26
C ARG A 285 -11.84 3.80 13.15
N PHE A 286 -12.15 3.92 14.43
CA PHE A 286 -12.04 2.82 15.38
C PHE A 286 -13.12 2.87 16.48
N ALA A 287 -13.27 1.77 17.20
CA ALA A 287 -14.22 1.62 18.31
C ALA A 287 -13.78 0.52 19.27
N PHE A 288 -14.10 0.69 20.56
CA PHE A 288 -13.92 -0.34 21.58
C PHE A 288 -15.24 -0.99 21.98
N THR A 289 -15.22 -2.31 22.10
CA THR A 289 -16.26 -3.11 22.76
C THR A 289 -15.62 -4.09 23.73
N SER A 290 -16.38 -4.57 24.70
CA SER A 290 -15.92 -5.51 25.73
C SER A 290 -16.97 -6.60 25.94
N SER A 291 -16.53 -7.80 26.34
CA SER A 291 -17.41 -8.86 26.81
C SER A 291 -18.01 -8.58 28.20
N ASN A 292 -17.45 -7.65 28.97
CA ASN A 292 -17.96 -7.28 30.28
C ASN A 292 -19.25 -6.46 30.15
N ALA A 293 -20.30 -6.89 30.83
CA ALA A 293 -21.58 -6.18 30.88
C ALA A 293 -21.57 -5.00 31.86
N GLY A 294 -20.52 -4.86 32.68
CA GLY A 294 -20.37 -3.79 33.65
C GLY A 294 -20.28 -2.41 33.00
N LEU A 295 -20.99 -1.45 33.57
CA LEU A 295 -20.87 -0.03 33.25
C LEU A 295 -20.30 0.67 34.49
N ASN A 296 -19.40 1.64 34.31
CA ASN A 296 -18.91 2.47 35.39
C ASN A 296 -19.10 3.95 35.07
N ASN A 297 -20.35 4.38 34.84
CA ASN A 297 -20.64 5.77 34.52
C ASN A 297 -20.35 6.74 35.68
N ASP A 298 -20.37 6.25 36.92
CA ASP A 298 -20.17 7.08 38.11
C ASP A 298 -18.70 7.44 38.33
N ASP A 299 -17.77 6.51 38.06
CA ASP A 299 -16.33 6.76 38.23
C ASP A 299 -15.64 7.09 36.89
N PHE A 300 -16.02 6.38 35.81
CA PHE A 300 -15.38 6.46 34.50
C PHE A 300 -16.41 6.43 33.37
N GLY A 301 -17.12 7.55 33.19
CA GLY A 301 -18.01 7.76 32.04
C GLY A 301 -17.33 7.46 30.70
N ASP A 302 -18.10 6.95 29.75
CA ASP A 302 -17.64 6.59 28.40
C ASP A 302 -16.42 5.64 28.39
N THR A 303 -16.45 4.62 29.24
CA THR A 303 -15.38 3.61 29.33
C THR A 303 -15.92 2.19 29.20
N ARG A 304 -15.23 1.34 28.43
CA ARG A 304 -15.41 -0.11 28.40
C ARG A 304 -14.51 -0.73 29.45
N LEU A 305 -15.10 -1.48 30.36
CA LEU A 305 -14.38 -2.18 31.41
C LEU A 305 -14.03 -3.59 30.94
N VAL A 306 -12.87 -4.07 31.34
CA VAL A 306 -12.48 -5.46 31.22
C VAL A 306 -11.70 -5.89 32.47
N ARG A 307 -11.86 -7.15 32.86
CA ARG A 307 -11.10 -7.81 33.92
C ARG A 307 -10.56 -9.15 33.45
N ASP A 308 -9.89 -9.88 34.33
CA ASP A 308 -9.46 -11.26 34.05
C ASP A 308 -10.60 -12.11 33.46
N GLY A 309 -10.30 -12.79 32.35
CA GLY A 309 -11.23 -13.64 31.60
C GLY A 309 -12.18 -12.90 30.65
N ASP A 310 -12.15 -11.57 30.59
CA ASP A 310 -12.87 -10.80 29.57
C ASP A 310 -12.07 -10.68 28.25
N THR A 311 -12.77 -10.36 27.16
CA THR A 311 -12.16 -10.00 25.88
C THR A 311 -12.43 -8.52 25.58
N LEU A 312 -11.36 -7.76 25.32
CA LEU A 312 -11.42 -6.43 24.74
C LEU A 312 -11.35 -6.53 23.22
N THR A 313 -12.24 -5.84 22.51
CA THR A 313 -12.24 -5.79 21.04
C THR A 313 -12.00 -4.36 20.56
N LEU A 314 -10.97 -4.18 19.73
CA LEU A 314 -10.72 -2.98 18.94
C LEU A 314 -11.17 -3.23 17.51
N SER A 315 -12.25 -2.57 17.10
CA SER A 315 -12.71 -2.55 15.72
C SER A 315 -12.13 -1.34 14.99
N PHE A 316 -11.63 -1.50 13.77
CA PHE A 316 -11.12 -0.38 12.98
C PHE A 316 -11.42 -0.53 11.48
N GLN A 317 -11.45 0.60 10.78
CA GLN A 317 -11.71 0.69 9.34
C GLN A 317 -10.61 1.51 8.66
N THR A 318 -10.13 1.02 7.53
CA THR A 318 -9.10 1.68 6.71
C THR A 318 -9.66 2.30 5.43
N SER A 319 -8.93 3.27 4.87
CA SER A 319 -9.24 3.93 3.58
C SER A 319 -9.35 2.93 2.41
N GLU A 320 -8.55 1.88 2.49
CA GLU A 320 -8.40 0.88 1.44
C GLU A 320 -8.24 -0.54 2.00
N ARG A 321 -8.13 -1.50 1.08
CA ARG A 321 -8.02 -2.92 1.41
C ARG A 321 -6.61 -3.23 1.89
N LEU A 322 -6.52 -3.92 3.02
CA LEU A 322 -5.23 -4.34 3.56
C LEU A 322 -4.74 -5.66 2.96
N SER A 323 -3.44 -5.86 3.03
CA SER A 323 -2.81 -7.17 2.87
C SER A 323 -3.30 -8.13 3.97
N THR A 324 -3.25 -9.42 3.65
CA THR A 324 -3.75 -10.53 4.47
C THR A 324 -2.69 -11.63 4.51
N SER A 325 -2.92 -12.71 5.27
CA SER A 325 -2.02 -13.86 5.32
C SER A 325 -1.85 -14.60 3.97
N LEU A 326 -2.69 -14.31 2.97
CA LEU A 326 -2.54 -14.82 1.60
C LEU A 326 -1.59 -13.97 0.74
N ASP A 327 -1.25 -12.76 1.20
CA ASP A 327 -0.37 -11.82 0.50
C ASP A 327 1.07 -11.96 1.02
N VAL A 328 2.03 -12.15 0.12
CA VAL A 328 3.48 -12.17 0.43
C VAL A 328 3.81 -13.08 1.62
N ASP A 329 3.30 -14.32 1.60
CA ASP A 329 3.46 -15.33 2.65
C ASP A 329 3.08 -14.83 4.08
N GLY A 330 2.18 -13.84 4.17
CA GLY A 330 1.68 -13.26 5.41
C GLY A 330 2.59 -12.20 6.04
N SER A 331 3.70 -11.82 5.40
CA SER A 331 4.61 -10.80 5.95
C SER A 331 4.02 -9.39 6.02
N ARG A 332 2.84 -9.17 5.41
CA ARG A 332 2.13 -7.89 5.33
C ARG A 332 0.79 -7.91 6.07
N GLU A 333 0.57 -8.87 6.97
CA GLU A 333 -0.66 -8.90 7.75
C GLU A 333 -0.74 -7.74 8.76
N PRO A 334 -1.95 -7.25 9.09
CA PRO A 334 -2.13 -6.23 10.12
C PRO A 334 -1.63 -6.71 11.48
N LEU A 335 -0.92 -5.84 12.19
CA LEU A 335 -0.44 -6.09 13.55
C LEU A 335 -1.09 -5.09 14.51
N VAL A 336 -1.56 -5.57 15.67
CA VAL A 336 -2.18 -4.74 16.69
C VAL A 336 -1.61 -5.08 18.05
N HIS A 337 -1.18 -4.05 18.77
CA HIS A 337 -0.73 -4.14 20.16
C HIS A 337 -1.59 -3.21 21.01
N PHE A 338 -1.99 -3.66 22.20
CA PHE A 338 -2.59 -2.85 23.24
C PHE A 338 -1.48 -2.33 24.15
N LEU A 339 -1.62 -1.09 24.61
CA LEU A 339 -0.60 -0.41 25.41
C LEU A 339 -1.09 -0.22 26.84
N SER A 340 -0.36 -0.73 27.82
CA SER A 340 -0.59 -0.49 29.25
C SER A 340 0.62 0.26 29.81
N GLY A 341 0.54 1.59 29.85
CA GLY A 341 1.71 2.43 30.15
C GLY A 341 2.82 2.21 29.13
N SER A 342 3.95 1.65 29.56
CA SER A 342 5.09 1.31 28.69
C SER A 342 5.04 -0.11 28.13
N ASP A 343 4.15 -0.96 28.64
CA ASP A 343 4.05 -2.36 28.24
C ASP A 343 3.22 -2.49 26.96
N GLU A 344 3.71 -3.29 26.01
CA GLU A 344 2.98 -3.64 24.79
C GLU A 344 2.50 -5.09 24.85
N ILE A 345 1.21 -5.30 24.59
CA ILE A 345 0.56 -6.60 24.62
C ILE A 345 0.00 -6.87 23.23
N GLU A 346 0.52 -7.89 22.55
CA GLU A 346 0.03 -8.29 21.24
C GLU A 346 -1.44 -8.73 21.31
N ALA A 347 -2.25 -8.35 20.32
CA ALA A 347 -3.62 -8.82 20.21
C ALA A 347 -3.65 -10.35 20.08
N SER A 348 -4.55 -11.00 20.83
CA SER A 348 -4.73 -12.46 20.79
C SER A 348 -5.19 -12.95 19.43
N ARG A 349 -5.94 -12.12 18.69
CA ARG A 349 -6.35 -12.40 17.30
C ARG A 349 -6.68 -11.13 16.53
N ILE A 350 -6.43 -11.16 15.23
CA ILE A 350 -6.77 -10.09 14.30
C ILE A 350 -7.49 -10.71 13.10
N THR A 351 -8.68 -10.21 12.77
CA THR A 351 -9.54 -10.77 11.72
C THR A 351 -10.29 -9.68 10.99
N ILE A 352 -10.72 -9.96 9.76
CA ILE A 352 -11.69 -9.11 9.05
C ILE A 352 -13.03 -9.20 9.81
N GLN A 353 -13.73 -8.07 9.94
CA GLN A 353 -15.01 -8.03 10.65
C GLN A 353 -16.07 -8.94 9.99
N ASP A 354 -16.82 -9.65 10.84
CA ASP A 354 -17.82 -10.62 10.41
C ASP A 354 -18.88 -9.99 9.50
N GLY A 355 -19.19 -10.69 8.40
CA GLY A 355 -20.16 -10.22 7.40
C GLY A 355 -19.62 -9.16 6.44
N ASN A 356 -18.33 -8.79 6.54
CA ASN A 356 -17.67 -7.90 5.61
C ASN A 356 -16.61 -8.63 4.75
N THR A 357 -16.61 -8.38 3.45
CA THR A 357 -15.62 -8.89 2.50
C THR A 357 -14.85 -7.77 1.80
N ASP A 358 -14.98 -6.52 2.27
CA ASP A 358 -14.28 -5.34 1.73
C ASP A 358 -12.77 -5.39 1.97
N GLY A 359 -12.32 -6.13 2.99
CA GLY A 359 -10.93 -6.16 3.45
C GLY A 359 -10.42 -4.83 4.01
N LYS A 360 -11.34 -3.91 4.33
CA LYS A 360 -11.09 -2.60 4.95
C LYS A 360 -11.52 -2.55 6.42
N SER A 361 -12.46 -3.40 6.82
CA SER A 361 -12.98 -3.43 8.19
C SER A 361 -12.42 -4.61 8.98
N TRP A 362 -11.73 -4.32 10.08
CA TRP A 362 -10.98 -5.29 10.87
C TRP A 362 -11.34 -5.22 12.35
N LYS A 363 -11.13 -6.34 13.07
CA LYS A 363 -11.22 -6.42 14.52
C LYS A 363 -9.98 -7.09 15.08
N ALA A 364 -9.43 -6.50 16.13
CA ALA A 364 -8.39 -7.08 16.96
C ALA A 364 -8.97 -7.35 18.35
N GLU A 365 -8.75 -8.55 18.88
CA GLU A 365 -9.26 -8.96 20.19
C GLU A 365 -8.08 -9.27 21.11
N LEU A 366 -8.14 -8.79 22.34
CA LEU A 366 -7.24 -9.10 23.43
C LEU A 366 -8.02 -9.83 24.51
N ASP A 367 -7.64 -11.07 24.78
CA ASP A 367 -8.11 -11.82 25.94
C ASP A 367 -7.31 -11.35 27.18
N ILE A 368 -8.02 -10.86 28.20
CA ILE A 368 -7.42 -10.32 29.43
C ILE A 368 -7.06 -11.49 30.34
N ASP A 369 -5.78 -11.57 30.69
CA ASP A 369 -5.20 -12.63 31.50
C ASP A 369 -4.33 -11.99 32.60
N GLU A 370 -4.74 -12.15 33.86
CA GLU A 370 -4.03 -11.63 35.03
C GLU A 370 -2.63 -12.23 35.21
N SER A 371 -2.31 -13.35 34.58
CA SER A 371 -0.96 -13.93 34.60
C SER A 371 0.05 -13.17 33.74
N VAL A 372 -0.42 -12.26 32.88
CA VAL A 372 0.44 -11.37 32.10
C VAL A 372 0.95 -10.27 33.03
N ALA A 373 2.27 -10.16 33.21
CA ALA A 373 2.88 -9.18 34.13
C ALA A 373 2.51 -7.70 33.85
N ALA A 374 2.12 -7.37 32.61
CA ALA A 374 1.61 -6.04 32.26
C ALA A 374 0.23 -5.73 32.87
N LEU A 375 -0.52 -6.78 33.24
CA LEU A 375 -1.88 -6.75 33.76
C LEU A 375 -1.99 -7.33 35.17
N GLU A 376 -1.02 -8.05 35.72
CA GLU A 376 -1.10 -8.64 37.07
C GLU A 376 -1.27 -7.57 38.16
N ASP A 377 -2.34 -7.68 38.97
CA ASP A 377 -2.65 -6.81 40.12
C ASP A 377 -2.59 -5.30 39.77
N LYS A 378 -3.19 -4.93 38.64
CA LYS A 378 -3.10 -3.59 38.06
C LYS A 378 -4.45 -3.11 37.54
N GLU A 379 -4.58 -1.79 37.53
CA GLU A 379 -5.67 -1.08 36.88
C GLU A 379 -5.12 0.04 36.00
N GLY A 380 -5.80 0.34 34.90
CA GLY A 380 -5.34 1.37 33.98
C GLY A 380 -6.17 1.46 32.72
N PHE A 381 -5.81 2.40 31.85
CA PHE A 381 -6.41 2.54 30.52
C PHE A 381 -5.51 1.95 29.45
N PHE A 382 -6.12 1.39 28.40
CA PHE A 382 -5.40 0.92 27.23
C PHE A 382 -5.25 2.02 26.19
N GLY A 383 -4.00 2.25 25.78
CA GLY A 383 -3.69 2.74 24.44
C GLY A 383 -3.67 1.58 23.43
N PHE A 384 -3.32 1.88 22.18
CA PHE A 384 -3.09 0.86 21.17
C PHE A 384 -2.14 1.32 20.07
N LYS A 385 -1.57 0.37 19.36
CA LYS A 385 -0.70 0.55 18.21
C LYS A 385 -1.14 -0.40 17.11
N ILE A 386 -1.42 0.14 15.92
CA ILE A 386 -1.81 -0.60 14.72
C ILE A 386 -0.75 -0.37 13.65
N THR A 387 -0.19 -1.45 13.12
CA THR A 387 0.63 -1.43 11.90
C THR A 387 -0.14 -2.15 10.79
N VAL A 388 -0.36 -1.48 9.67
CA VAL A 388 -1.09 -2.03 8.53
C VAL A 388 -0.33 -1.82 7.23
N PHE A 389 -0.56 -2.71 6.27
CA PHE A 389 -0.01 -2.63 4.92
C PHE A 389 -1.15 -2.71 3.91
N ASP A 390 -1.15 -1.86 2.91
CA ASP A 390 -2.04 -2.04 1.75
C ASP A 390 -1.56 -3.21 0.87
N LYS A 391 -2.19 -3.40 -0.29
CA LYS A 391 -1.82 -4.45 -1.25
C LYS A 391 -0.48 -4.20 -1.95
N SER A 392 -0.16 -2.94 -2.19
CA SER A 392 1.12 -2.53 -2.78
C SER A 392 2.27 -2.73 -1.79
N GLY A 393 1.99 -2.71 -0.49
CA GLY A 393 2.94 -2.87 0.60
C GLY A 393 3.29 -1.57 1.32
N ASN A 394 2.58 -0.46 1.07
CA ASN A 394 2.83 0.76 1.81
C ASN A 394 2.40 0.58 3.27
N GLU A 395 3.31 0.90 4.19
CA GLU A 395 3.11 0.73 5.62
C GLU A 395 2.45 1.96 6.25
N ARG A 396 1.52 1.73 7.17
CA ARG A 396 1.06 2.74 8.11
C ARG A 396 1.14 2.26 9.55
N LEU A 397 1.75 3.10 10.39
CA LEU A 397 1.70 3.02 11.84
C LEU A 397 0.72 4.04 12.41
N VAL A 398 -0.17 3.59 13.29
CA VAL A 398 -1.11 4.42 14.06
C VAL A 398 -0.96 4.07 15.53
N ARG A 399 -0.73 5.07 16.38
CA ARG A 399 -0.53 4.89 17.82
C ARG A 399 -1.43 5.84 18.59
N PHE A 400 -2.15 5.29 19.56
CA PHE A 400 -2.95 6.01 20.53
C PHE A 400 -2.45 5.68 21.93
N GLU A 401 -2.33 6.71 22.78
CA GLU A 401 -1.99 6.56 24.19
C GLU A 401 -3.13 7.09 25.05
N ASP A 402 -3.39 6.42 26.18
CA ASP A 402 -4.31 6.90 27.20
C ASP A 402 -3.54 7.23 28.48
N ASP A 403 -3.60 8.49 28.90
CA ASP A 403 -2.92 8.99 30.10
C ASP A 403 -3.83 9.00 31.34
N GLY A 404 -5.01 8.38 31.24
CA GLY A 404 -6.07 8.39 32.24
C GLY A 404 -7.07 9.53 32.05
N SER A 405 -6.67 10.64 31.42
CA SER A 405 -7.57 11.78 31.13
C SER A 405 -8.25 11.67 29.78
N GLY A 406 -7.60 11.02 28.80
CA GLY A 406 -8.17 10.78 27.49
C GLY A 406 -7.26 9.96 26.59
N LEU A 407 -7.88 9.42 25.53
CA LEU A 407 -7.20 8.65 24.49
C LEU A 407 -6.77 9.58 23.35
N THR A 408 -5.46 9.73 23.15
CA THR A 408 -4.88 10.71 22.22
C THR A 408 -4.08 10.01 21.13
N GLN A 409 -4.28 10.43 19.88
CA GLN A 409 -3.48 9.96 18.76
C GLN A 409 -2.07 10.57 18.81
N ILE A 410 -1.06 9.72 18.85
CA ILE A 410 0.37 10.10 18.83
C ILE A 410 0.95 9.95 17.43
N GLU A 411 0.53 8.93 16.68
CA GLU A 411 1.00 8.65 15.32
C GLU A 411 -0.16 8.38 14.33
N PRO A 412 0.01 8.73 13.05
CA PRO A 412 1.15 9.45 12.48
C PRO A 412 1.17 10.95 12.84
N SER A 413 2.35 11.57 12.85
CA SER A 413 2.55 13.00 13.09
C SER A 413 3.29 13.67 11.92
N GLY A 414 3.31 15.01 11.87
CA GLY A 414 3.96 15.77 10.80
C GLY A 414 3.13 15.88 9.51
N ASP A 415 3.79 15.92 8.36
CA ASP A 415 3.14 16.16 7.05
C ASP A 415 2.22 15.01 6.61
N ASN A 416 2.44 13.81 7.14
CA ASN A 416 1.65 12.60 6.87
C ASN A 416 0.57 12.33 7.93
N ALA A 417 0.28 13.33 8.78
CA ALA A 417 -0.71 13.19 9.84
C ALA A 417 -2.14 13.15 9.30
N PHE A 418 -2.93 12.22 9.81
CA PHE A 418 -4.38 12.17 9.65
C PHE A 418 -5.04 11.87 11.00
N ALA A 419 -6.33 12.19 11.12
CA ALA A 419 -7.06 11.98 12.37
C ALA A 419 -7.97 10.74 12.24
N SER A 420 -7.74 9.74 13.09
CA SER A 420 -8.68 8.63 13.24
C SER A 420 -9.84 9.04 14.14
N VAL A 421 -11.06 8.61 13.81
CA VAL A 421 -12.27 8.92 14.57
C VAL A 421 -12.64 7.76 15.48
N ASN A 422 -12.70 7.99 16.80
CA ASN A 422 -13.34 7.08 17.74
C ASN A 422 -14.87 7.17 17.56
N GLN A 423 -15.46 6.19 16.86
CA GLN A 423 -16.89 6.22 16.50
C GLN A 423 -17.82 6.18 17.72
N THR A 424 -17.36 5.56 18.80
CA THR A 424 -18.19 5.33 19.98
C THR A 424 -17.92 6.35 21.08
N GLY A 425 -16.78 7.04 21.03
CA GLY A 425 -16.28 7.90 22.11
C GLY A 425 -15.75 7.13 23.32
N PHE A 426 -15.91 5.80 23.36
CA PHE A 426 -15.49 5.00 24.50
C PHE A 426 -13.97 4.79 24.53
N ARG A 427 -13.42 4.81 25.74
CA ARG A 427 -12.06 4.35 26.07
C ARG A 427 -12.11 2.93 26.63
N ALA A 428 -10.97 2.26 26.77
CA ALA A 428 -10.90 0.94 27.38
C ALA A 428 -10.10 1.00 28.68
N ARG A 429 -10.69 0.56 29.79
CA ARG A 429 -10.04 0.44 31.11
C ARG A 429 -10.00 -1.02 31.51
N PHE A 430 -8.83 -1.48 31.94
CA PHE A 430 -8.68 -2.76 32.59
C PHE A 430 -8.56 -2.59 34.09
N ASP A 431 -9.04 -3.58 34.80
CA ASP A 431 -8.88 -3.72 36.23
C ASP A 431 -8.87 -5.20 36.58
N THR A 432 -7.69 -5.69 36.93
CA THR A 432 -7.43 -7.07 37.40
C THR A 432 -7.14 -7.09 38.89
N LYS A 433 -7.11 -5.92 39.53
CA LYS A 433 -6.85 -5.83 40.95
C LYS A 433 -8.10 -6.28 41.70
N HIS A 434 -7.92 -7.17 42.67
CA HIS A 434 -9.04 -7.61 43.49
C HIS A 434 -9.35 -6.57 44.57
N PRO A 435 -10.63 -6.34 44.89
CA PRO A 435 -10.98 -5.54 46.05
C PRO A 435 -10.51 -6.24 47.33
N GLU A 436 -10.17 -5.46 48.34
CA GLU A 436 -9.82 -5.97 49.68
C GLU A 436 -10.87 -5.51 50.70
N VAL A 437 -11.05 -6.31 51.77
CA VAL A 437 -11.82 -5.89 52.94
C VAL A 437 -10.83 -5.46 54.01
N GLU A 438 -10.78 -4.17 54.30
CA GLU A 438 -9.73 -3.55 55.11
C GLU A 438 -10.11 -3.45 56.59
N GLU A 439 -11.39 -3.19 56.89
CA GLU A 439 -11.90 -3.08 58.25
C GLU A 439 -13.19 -3.88 58.42
N ILE A 440 -13.36 -4.47 59.60
CA ILE A 440 -14.57 -5.17 60.01
C ILE A 440 -14.90 -4.78 61.45
N ALA A 441 -16.17 -4.52 61.71
CA ALA A 441 -16.69 -4.29 63.06
C ALA A 441 -18.02 -5.01 63.26
N LEU A 442 -18.18 -5.64 64.42
CA LEU A 442 -19.41 -6.31 64.82
C LEU A 442 -20.07 -5.58 65.98
N THR A 443 -21.35 -5.22 65.81
CA THR A 443 -22.16 -4.56 66.83
C THR A 443 -23.50 -5.26 67.00
N SER A 444 -24.07 -5.20 68.21
CA SER A 444 -25.37 -5.78 68.53
C SER A 444 -26.26 -4.71 69.18
N THR A 445 -27.58 -4.83 69.02
CA THR A 445 -28.54 -4.03 69.80
C THR A 445 -28.58 -4.43 71.28
N ASN A 446 -28.04 -5.60 71.62
CA ASN A 446 -27.89 -6.02 73.00
C ASN A 446 -26.80 -5.20 73.69
N SER A 447 -27.14 -4.52 74.77
CA SER A 447 -26.18 -3.76 75.58
C SER A 447 -25.47 -4.60 76.65
N GLY A 448 -25.75 -5.91 76.70
CA GLY A 448 -25.10 -6.84 77.62
C GLY A 448 -23.65 -7.09 77.21
N GLU A 449 -22.77 -7.11 78.21
CA GLU A 449 -21.37 -7.49 78.07
C GLU A 449 -21.08 -8.64 79.04
N ASN A 450 -20.29 -9.63 78.61
CA ASN A 450 -19.75 -10.67 79.51
C ASN A 450 -18.22 -10.70 79.42
N PRO A 451 -17.53 -9.70 79.97
CA PRO A 451 -16.07 -9.59 79.84
C PRO A 451 -15.30 -10.66 80.64
N ASP A 452 -15.94 -11.29 81.63
CA ASP A 452 -15.29 -12.27 82.51
C ASP A 452 -15.24 -13.67 81.87
N ASP A 453 -16.33 -14.11 81.22
CA ASP A 453 -16.39 -15.44 80.58
C ASP A 453 -16.10 -15.38 79.07
N PHE A 454 -16.52 -14.31 78.38
CA PHE A 454 -16.46 -14.17 76.93
C PHE A 454 -15.92 -12.80 76.50
N PRO A 455 -14.66 -12.47 76.86
CA PRO A 455 -14.03 -11.22 76.43
C PRO A 455 -14.01 -11.12 74.90
N ASN A 456 -14.25 -9.93 74.35
CA ASN A 456 -14.32 -9.65 72.91
C ASN A 456 -15.53 -10.26 72.15
N SER A 457 -16.52 -10.82 72.85
CA SER A 457 -17.77 -11.25 72.22
C SER A 457 -18.82 -10.14 72.16
N ARG A 458 -19.74 -10.24 71.20
CA ARG A 458 -21.01 -9.49 71.20
C ARG A 458 -22.14 -10.45 71.49
N LEU A 459 -22.92 -10.16 72.53
CA LEU A 459 -24.07 -10.97 72.89
C LEU A 459 -25.27 -10.58 72.00
N VAL A 460 -26.07 -11.58 71.64
CA VAL A 460 -27.34 -11.42 70.94
C VAL A 460 -28.36 -12.36 71.54
N THR A 461 -29.62 -11.95 71.57
CA THR A 461 -30.77 -12.74 72.02
C THR A 461 -31.95 -12.58 71.07
N ASN A 462 -33.02 -13.36 71.26
CA ASN A 462 -34.24 -13.24 70.47
C ASN A 462 -34.79 -11.80 70.51
N GLY A 463 -34.93 -11.19 69.34
CA GLY A 463 -35.32 -9.80 69.12
C GLY A 463 -34.17 -8.81 68.90
N ASP A 464 -32.91 -9.23 69.09
CA ASP A 464 -31.74 -8.37 68.83
C ASP A 464 -31.36 -8.34 67.34
N THR A 465 -30.74 -7.25 66.90
CA THR A 465 -30.13 -7.14 65.57
C THR A 465 -28.61 -7.19 65.69
N LEU A 466 -28.00 -8.10 64.94
CA LEU A 466 -26.56 -8.19 64.74
C LEU A 466 -26.20 -7.40 63.49
N THR A 467 -25.28 -6.46 63.62
CA THR A 467 -24.80 -5.62 62.51
C THR A 467 -23.33 -5.90 62.27
N LEU A 468 -23.01 -6.41 61.08
CA LEU A 468 -21.66 -6.50 60.56
C LEU A 468 -21.37 -5.27 59.70
N SER A 469 -20.40 -4.46 60.10
CA SER A 469 -19.90 -3.33 59.34
C SER A 469 -18.55 -3.69 58.71
N PHE A 470 -18.31 -3.29 57.46
CA PHE A 470 -17.02 -3.51 56.81
C PHE A 470 -16.69 -2.37 55.85
N GLU A 471 -15.39 -2.19 55.60
CA GLU A 471 -14.84 -1.22 54.64
C GLU A 471 -14.01 -1.93 53.58
N THR A 472 -14.20 -1.54 52.33
CA THR A 472 -13.45 -2.09 51.19
C THR A 472 -12.41 -1.10 50.67
N SER A 473 -11.33 -1.61 50.08
CA SER A 473 -10.24 -0.81 49.51
C SER A 473 -10.67 0.09 48.35
N GLU A 474 -11.84 -0.19 47.78
CA GLU A 474 -12.42 0.51 46.64
C GLU A 474 -13.94 0.43 46.65
N ARG A 475 -14.57 1.18 45.74
CA ARG A 475 -16.03 1.17 45.59
C ARG A 475 -16.50 -0.15 44.99
N ILE A 476 -17.42 -0.80 45.70
CA ILE A 476 -18.04 -2.05 45.25
C ILE A 476 -19.41 -1.79 44.59
N SER A 477 -19.87 -2.75 43.80
CA SER A 477 -21.07 -2.57 42.98
C SER A 477 -22.35 -2.37 43.82
N LEU A 478 -23.23 -1.49 43.34
CA LEU A 478 -24.54 -1.15 43.89
C LEU A 478 -25.66 -1.87 43.14
N GLN A 479 -26.88 -1.80 43.68
CA GLN A 479 -28.08 -2.37 43.06
C GLN A 479 -28.35 -1.83 41.64
N ASN A 480 -28.01 -0.56 41.39
CA ASN A 480 -28.26 0.10 40.11
C ASN A 480 -27.23 -0.25 39.02
N ASP A 481 -26.18 -1.00 39.36
CA ASP A 481 -25.17 -1.42 38.38
C ASP A 481 -25.72 -2.56 37.51
N VAL A 482 -25.10 -3.73 37.51
CA VAL A 482 -25.50 -4.90 36.70
C VAL A 482 -26.74 -5.57 37.30
N ASP A 483 -27.85 -4.83 37.38
CA ASP A 483 -29.13 -5.21 38.01
C ASP A 483 -28.98 -5.75 39.45
N GLY A 484 -27.95 -5.26 40.17
CA GLY A 484 -27.62 -5.66 41.54
C GLY A 484 -26.97 -7.03 41.69
N SER A 485 -26.68 -7.73 40.59
CA SER A 485 -25.98 -9.03 40.61
C SER A 485 -24.58 -8.99 41.24
N ARG A 486 -24.01 -7.79 41.44
CA ARG A 486 -22.68 -7.56 42.01
C ARG A 486 -22.71 -6.92 43.39
N LYS A 487 -23.90 -6.79 44.01
CA LYS A 487 -24.03 -6.28 45.38
C LYS A 487 -23.25 -7.18 46.36
N PRO A 488 -22.71 -6.63 47.46
CA PRO A 488 -22.09 -7.45 48.49
C PRO A 488 -23.04 -8.53 49.02
N ILE A 489 -22.52 -9.71 49.27
CA ILE A 489 -23.24 -10.84 49.85
C ILE A 489 -22.66 -11.09 51.24
N VAL A 490 -23.51 -11.10 52.26
CA VAL A 490 -23.13 -11.38 53.64
C VAL A 490 -23.94 -12.55 54.16
N SER A 491 -23.28 -13.47 54.87
CA SER A 491 -23.93 -14.58 55.54
C SER A 491 -23.28 -14.80 56.90
N PHE A 492 -24.11 -15.10 57.90
CA PHE A 492 -23.64 -15.58 59.20
C PHE A 492 -23.70 -17.10 59.23
N PHE A 493 -22.94 -17.74 60.13
CA PHE A 493 -22.91 -19.20 60.25
C PHE A 493 -23.09 -19.60 61.70
N ASN A 494 -24.03 -20.50 61.97
CA ASN A 494 -24.07 -21.27 63.20
C ASN A 494 -23.61 -22.70 62.89
N GLY A 495 -22.36 -23.03 63.22
CA GLY A 495 -21.76 -24.30 62.83
C GLY A 495 -21.73 -24.49 61.31
N LEU A 496 -22.56 -25.39 60.79
CA LEU A 496 -22.68 -25.66 59.34
C LEU A 496 -23.89 -24.98 58.69
N ASP A 497 -24.75 -24.34 59.47
CA ASP A 497 -25.97 -23.69 58.96
C ASP A 497 -25.65 -22.26 58.51
N GLU A 498 -25.82 -22.01 57.21
CA GLU A 498 -25.65 -20.68 56.60
C GLU A 498 -26.92 -19.84 56.76
N LEU A 499 -26.74 -18.63 57.28
CA LEU A 499 -27.77 -17.63 57.54
C LEU A 499 -27.52 -16.42 56.65
N PRO A 500 -28.03 -16.44 55.40
CA PRO A 500 -27.82 -15.34 54.46
C PRO A 500 -28.55 -14.08 54.93
N VAL A 501 -27.87 -12.94 54.89
CA VAL A 501 -28.50 -11.64 55.08
C VAL A 501 -29.21 -11.26 53.79
N SER A 502 -30.49 -10.89 53.88
CA SER A 502 -31.26 -10.44 52.71
C SER A 502 -30.66 -9.17 52.12
N ASP A 503 -30.68 -9.05 50.79
CA ASP A 503 -30.14 -7.88 50.08
C ASP A 503 -30.65 -6.55 50.65
N GLU A 504 -31.92 -6.44 51.03
CA GLU A 504 -32.52 -5.21 51.59
C GLU A 504 -31.84 -4.73 52.87
N ASN A 505 -31.20 -5.64 53.62
CA ASN A 505 -30.50 -5.36 54.86
C ASN A 505 -28.98 -5.21 54.69
N ILE A 506 -28.47 -5.26 53.45
CA ILE A 506 -27.10 -4.96 53.10
C ILE A 506 -27.07 -3.57 52.46
N THR A 507 -26.54 -2.58 53.17
CA THR A 507 -26.63 -1.17 52.76
C THR A 507 -25.33 -0.44 53.02
N LEU A 508 -25.08 0.64 52.29
CA LEU A 508 -24.03 1.60 52.64
C LEU A 508 -24.27 2.19 54.02
N GLN A 509 -23.19 2.48 54.73
CA GLN A 509 -23.26 3.21 55.99
C GLN A 509 -23.72 4.65 55.75
N SER A 510 -24.44 5.26 56.70
CA SER A 510 -24.96 6.62 56.53
C SER A 510 -23.87 7.69 56.41
N SER A 511 -22.66 7.41 56.87
CA SER A 511 -21.48 8.27 56.75
C SER A 511 -20.69 8.02 55.46
N ASP A 512 -21.08 7.02 54.67
CA ASP A 512 -20.39 6.66 53.44
C ASP A 512 -20.69 7.67 52.33
N THR A 513 -19.63 8.17 51.70
CA THR A 513 -19.73 9.12 50.57
C THR A 513 -19.02 8.63 49.32
N ASP A 514 -18.23 7.57 49.42
CA ASP A 514 -17.37 7.05 48.37
C ASP A 514 -17.71 5.60 47.97
N GLY A 515 -18.71 4.97 48.60
CA GLY A 515 -19.21 3.64 48.26
C GLY A 515 -18.42 2.48 48.87
N THR A 516 -17.60 2.74 49.89
CA THR A 516 -16.63 1.79 50.44
C THR A 516 -17.07 1.20 51.78
N LYS A 517 -17.90 1.91 52.55
CA LYS A 517 -18.33 1.49 53.89
C LYS A 517 -19.73 0.90 53.85
N TRP A 518 -19.82 -0.36 54.24
CA TRP A 518 -21.05 -1.14 54.20
C TRP A 518 -21.45 -1.66 55.58
N LYS A 519 -22.73 -1.99 55.71
CA LYS A 519 -23.29 -2.71 56.83
C LYS A 519 -24.27 -3.78 56.36
N ALA A 520 -24.32 -4.88 57.09
CA ALA A 520 -25.27 -5.97 56.93
C ALA A 520 -25.97 -6.24 58.26
N GLU A 521 -27.30 -6.27 58.27
CA GLU A 521 -28.12 -6.40 59.46
C GLU A 521 -28.89 -7.73 59.48
N LEU A 522 -28.62 -8.59 60.47
CA LEU A 522 -29.33 -9.83 60.73
C LEU A 522 -30.20 -9.67 61.98
N LEU A 523 -31.52 -9.78 61.84
CA LEU A 523 -32.44 -9.85 62.98
C LEU A 523 -32.41 -11.26 63.55
N ILE A 524 -32.04 -11.41 64.82
CA ILE A 524 -32.08 -12.67 65.54
C ILE A 524 -33.51 -12.87 66.06
N ASP A 525 -34.28 -13.77 65.44
CA ASP A 525 -35.64 -14.06 65.88
C ASP A 525 -35.99 -15.56 65.82
N GLU A 526 -37.19 -15.91 66.28
CA GLU A 526 -37.69 -17.28 66.31
C GLU A 526 -37.85 -17.93 64.92
N THR A 527 -37.75 -17.16 63.83
CA THR A 527 -37.80 -17.68 62.46
C THR A 527 -36.48 -18.34 62.04
N LEU A 528 -35.38 -18.01 62.71
CA LEU A 528 -34.07 -18.63 62.53
C LEU A 528 -34.02 -19.93 63.35
N THR A 529 -34.53 -21.01 62.76
CA THR A 529 -34.63 -22.32 63.43
C THR A 529 -33.29 -22.90 63.87
N SER A 530 -32.19 -22.43 63.27
CA SER A 530 -30.81 -22.76 63.64
C SER A 530 -30.41 -22.28 65.04
N PHE A 531 -31.21 -21.46 65.72
CA PHE A 531 -30.92 -20.94 67.06
C PHE A 531 -31.84 -21.49 68.17
N GLN A 532 -32.74 -22.44 67.85
CA GLN A 532 -33.72 -22.92 68.82
C GLN A 532 -33.05 -23.76 69.91
N ASP A 533 -33.15 -23.31 71.17
CA ASP A 533 -32.60 -23.94 72.37
C ASP A 533 -31.06 -24.13 72.34
N GLU A 534 -30.36 -23.36 71.53
CA GLU A 534 -28.89 -23.42 71.38
C GLU A 534 -28.20 -22.18 71.98
N GLU A 535 -27.06 -22.40 72.64
CA GLU A 535 -26.06 -21.40 72.96
C GLU A 535 -24.82 -21.71 72.12
N GLY A 536 -24.35 -20.72 71.35
CA GLY A 536 -23.28 -20.92 70.39
C GLY A 536 -22.70 -19.60 69.90
N THR A 537 -21.68 -19.71 69.06
CA THR A 537 -20.99 -18.59 68.45
C THR A 537 -21.32 -18.50 66.96
N LEU A 538 -21.10 -17.31 66.39
CA LEU A 538 -21.44 -17.02 65.00
C LEU A 538 -20.20 -16.66 64.19
N GLY A 539 -19.94 -17.46 63.16
CA GLY A 539 -19.05 -17.08 62.07
C GLY A 539 -19.76 -16.15 61.09
N PHE A 540 -19.00 -15.58 60.15
CA PHE A 540 -19.57 -14.84 59.03
C PHE A 540 -18.70 -14.92 57.79
N LYS A 541 -19.32 -14.63 56.65
CA LYS A 541 -18.69 -14.55 55.34
C LYS A 541 -19.14 -13.30 54.64
N VAL A 542 -18.19 -12.61 54.02
CA VAL A 542 -18.45 -11.47 53.15
C VAL A 542 -17.87 -11.79 51.78
N THR A 543 -18.70 -11.71 50.76
CA THR A 543 -18.27 -11.69 49.36
C THR A 543 -18.53 -10.31 48.80
N VAL A 544 -17.49 -9.66 48.28
CA VAL A 544 -17.59 -8.37 47.60
C VAL A 544 -17.14 -8.51 46.16
N LEU A 545 -17.74 -7.69 45.30
CA LEU A 545 -17.33 -7.52 43.92
C LEU A 545 -17.12 -6.04 43.65
N ASP A 546 -15.99 -5.69 43.06
CA ASP A 546 -15.76 -4.33 42.57
C ASP A 546 -16.69 -3.99 41.38
N LYS A 547 -16.48 -2.83 40.76
CA LYS A 547 -17.28 -2.37 39.62
C LYS A 547 -17.07 -3.21 38.36
N VAL A 548 -15.87 -3.72 38.11
CA VAL A 548 -15.58 -4.55 36.94
C VAL A 548 -15.98 -6.02 37.14
N GLY A 549 -16.18 -6.42 38.40
CA GLY A 549 -16.60 -7.73 38.84
C GLY A 549 -15.47 -8.60 39.43
N ASN A 550 -14.29 -8.06 39.78
CA ASN A 550 -13.30 -8.85 40.51
C ASN A 550 -13.84 -9.15 41.90
N ARG A 551 -13.61 -10.38 42.36
CA ARG A 551 -14.27 -10.94 43.53
C ARG A 551 -13.28 -11.10 44.67
N ARG A 552 -13.72 -10.72 45.86
CA ARG A 552 -13.05 -11.08 47.12
C ARG A 552 -14.02 -11.78 48.05
N VAL A 553 -13.52 -12.80 48.73
CA VAL A 553 -14.26 -13.55 49.74
C VAL A 553 -13.41 -13.58 51.00
N ILE A 554 -14.00 -13.14 52.10
CA ILE A 554 -13.47 -13.34 53.45
C ILE A 554 -14.47 -14.20 54.23
N GLU A 555 -13.95 -15.12 55.02
CA GLU A 555 -14.75 -16.03 55.83
C GLU A 555 -14.07 -16.18 57.18
N PHE A 556 -14.83 -15.94 58.23
CA PHE A 556 -14.43 -16.10 59.61
C PHE A 556 -15.27 -17.23 60.18
N SER A 557 -14.63 -18.37 60.39
CA SER A 557 -15.23 -19.49 61.11
C SER A 557 -15.00 -19.27 62.60
N ASP A 558 -16.06 -19.32 63.39
CA ASP A 558 -15.94 -19.37 64.84
C ASP A 558 -15.94 -20.83 65.28
N ASP A 559 -14.83 -21.32 65.85
CA ASP A 559 -14.67 -22.69 66.33
C ASP A 559 -14.89 -22.83 67.85
N GLY A 560 -15.34 -21.77 68.51
CA GLY A 560 -15.61 -21.73 69.94
C GLY A 560 -14.36 -21.74 70.83
N THR A 561 -13.15 -21.47 70.30
CA THR A 561 -11.93 -21.41 71.11
C THR A 561 -11.51 -19.99 71.51
N TYR A 562 -11.34 -19.76 72.82
CA TYR A 562 -10.70 -18.57 73.39
C TYR A 562 -9.24 -18.89 73.74
N GLY A 563 -8.24 -18.30 73.07
CA GLY A 563 -6.83 -18.44 73.49
C GLY A 563 -5.74 -18.02 72.47
N ASP A 564 -4.57 -17.65 73.02
CA ASP A 564 -3.38 -17.01 72.39
C ASP A 564 -2.72 -17.77 71.22
N SER A 565 -3.38 -17.85 70.06
CA SER A 565 -2.77 -17.60 68.73
C SER A 565 -3.67 -18.14 67.63
N PHE A 566 -4.39 -17.25 66.94
CA PHE A 566 -4.81 -17.47 65.56
C PHE A 566 -4.66 -16.17 64.79
N VAL A 567 -4.51 -16.28 63.46
CA VAL A 567 -4.55 -15.16 62.53
C VAL A 567 -5.78 -14.32 62.87
N SER A 568 -5.51 -13.12 63.35
CA SER A 568 -6.42 -12.24 64.07
C SER A 568 -7.69 -11.92 63.27
N GLY A 569 -8.85 -11.99 63.93
CA GLY A 569 -10.06 -11.34 63.43
C GLY A 569 -11.38 -11.68 64.12
N LEU A 570 -11.41 -11.87 65.45
CA LEU A 570 -12.33 -11.23 66.40
C LEU A 570 -12.00 -11.64 67.84
#